data_AF-A0A955NL77-F1
#
_entry.id   AF-A0A955NL77-F1
#
_cell.length_a   1.000
_cell.length_b   1.000
_cell.length_c   1.000
_cell.angle_alpha   90.00
_cell.angle_beta   90.00
_cell.angle_gamma   90.00
#
_symmetry.space_group_name_H-M   'P 1'
#
loop_
_entity.id
_entity.type
_entity.pdbx_description
1 polymer ?
#
loop_
_entity_poly.entity_id
_entity_poly.type
_entity_poly.pdbx_seq_one_letter_code
_entity_poly.pdbx_strand_id
1 'polypeptide(L)'
;MKFAASCFILFCGISLSIISFAAEDEKGLTEHPDTSGWENLFAPDLSNTEAPEGIWTVEDGVLTASEDEAIWTKKDYGDFILDLEFKTAPETNSGVLVRCSDTKDWIPNTIEIQIADDHSEKWGSAPKTWQCGAVFGHL
;
A
#
# COMPACT_ATOMS: atom_id res chain seq x y z
N MET A 1 70.49 -8.35 1.33
CA MET A 1 71.12 -9.55 0.72
C MET A 1 70.02 -10.54 0.37
N LYS A 2 69.90 -10.87 -0.92
CA LYS A 2 69.15 -11.96 -1.57
C LYS A 2 67.60 -12.01 -1.44
N PHE A 3 66.98 -11.73 -2.59
CA PHE A 3 65.59 -11.96 -2.96
C PHE A 3 65.27 -13.45 -3.16
N ALA A 4 64.00 -13.83 -2.94
CA ALA A 4 63.17 -14.57 -3.90
C ALA A 4 61.78 -14.83 -3.30
N ALA A 5 60.74 -14.16 -3.82
CA ALA A 5 59.35 -14.55 -3.62
C ALA A 5 58.91 -15.31 -4.88
N SER A 6 58.70 -16.62 -4.73
CA SER A 6 58.24 -17.48 -5.83
C SER A 6 56.75 -17.27 -6.05
N CYS A 7 56.40 -16.77 -7.23
CA CYS A 7 55.03 -16.64 -7.70
C CYS A 7 54.49 -18.05 -8.00
N PHE A 8 53.66 -18.60 -7.12
CA PHE A 8 52.83 -19.77 -7.44
C PHE A 8 51.48 -19.24 -7.92
N ILE A 9 51.28 -19.25 -9.23
CA ILE A 9 49.95 -19.08 -9.84
C ILE A 9 49.19 -20.38 -9.56
N LEU A 10 48.41 -20.40 -8.48
CA LEU A 10 47.45 -21.45 -8.23
C LEU A 10 46.22 -21.17 -9.11
N PHE A 11 46.12 -21.87 -10.24
CA PHE A 11 44.88 -21.98 -11.02
C PHE A 11 43.88 -22.81 -10.20
N CYS A 12 43.19 -22.18 -9.26
CA CYS A 12 42.02 -22.77 -8.64
C CYS A 12 40.83 -22.44 -9.56
N GLY A 13 40.37 -23.44 -10.31
CA GLY A 13 39.19 -23.33 -11.15
C GLY A 13 37.97 -23.00 -10.30
N ILE A 14 37.60 -21.73 -10.24
CA ILE A 14 36.31 -21.31 -9.71
C ILE A 14 35.29 -21.71 -10.78
N SER A 15 34.67 -22.88 -10.57
CA SER A 15 33.38 -23.20 -11.16
C SER A 15 32.42 -22.10 -10.71
N LEU A 16 32.20 -21.11 -11.58
CA LEU A 16 31.18 -20.10 -11.40
C LEU A 16 29.84 -20.80 -11.60
N SER A 17 29.34 -21.46 -10.55
CA SER A 17 27.99 -21.98 -10.52
C SER A 17 27.07 -20.77 -10.53
N ILE A 18 26.57 -20.44 -11.72
CA ILE A 18 25.54 -19.43 -11.90
C ILE A 18 24.31 -19.98 -11.19
N ILE A 19 24.09 -19.54 -9.95
CA ILE A 19 22.82 -19.78 -9.28
C ILE A 19 21.82 -18.89 -10.00
N SER A 20 21.15 -19.45 -11.00
CA SER A 20 19.93 -18.86 -11.53
C SER A 20 18.93 -18.82 -10.39
N PHE A 21 18.80 -17.67 -9.75
CA PHE A 21 17.57 -17.35 -9.03
C PHE A 21 16.48 -17.28 -10.08
N ALA A 22 15.65 -18.33 -10.16
CA ALA A 22 14.38 -18.20 -10.83
C ALA A 22 13.61 -17.14 -10.05
N ALA A 23 13.32 -16.01 -10.71
CA ALA A 23 12.29 -15.11 -10.22
C ALA A 23 11.00 -15.93 -10.24
N GLU A 24 10.47 -16.24 -9.06
CA GLU A 24 9.12 -16.77 -8.98
C GLU A 24 8.20 -15.66 -9.50
N ASP A 25 7.43 -16.01 -10.54
CA ASP A 25 6.34 -15.19 -11.04
C ASP A 25 5.37 -15.01 -9.87
N GLU A 26 5.43 -13.87 -9.16
CA GLU A 26 4.45 -13.54 -8.12
C GLU A 26 3.10 -13.37 -8.80
N LYS A 27 2.39 -14.49 -8.92
CA LYS A 27 0.99 -14.50 -9.26
C LYS A 27 0.30 -13.69 -8.16
N GLY A 28 -0.09 -12.45 -8.48
CA GLY A 28 -0.70 -11.52 -7.54
C GLY A 28 -1.84 -12.16 -6.77
N LEU A 29 -2.10 -11.62 -5.56
CA LEU A 29 -3.15 -12.12 -4.68
C LEU A 29 -4.50 -12.13 -5.42
N THR A 30 -5.05 -13.33 -5.69
CA THR A 30 -6.38 -13.48 -6.30
C THR A 30 -7.48 -13.57 -5.24
N GLU A 31 -7.12 -13.67 -3.97
CA GLU A 31 -8.00 -13.81 -2.81
C GLU A 31 -7.42 -13.02 -1.63
N HIS A 32 -8.28 -12.67 -0.67
CA HIS A 32 -7.84 -12.06 0.59
C HIS A 32 -6.88 -13.02 1.33
N PRO A 33 -5.83 -12.49 1.99
CA PRO A 33 -4.96 -13.30 2.84
C PRO A 33 -5.74 -13.87 4.04
N ASP A 34 -5.20 -14.91 4.69
CA ASP A 34 -5.74 -15.33 5.99
C ASP A 34 -5.45 -14.26 7.05
N THR A 35 -6.49 -13.51 7.41
CA THR A 35 -6.45 -12.41 8.37
C THR A 35 -6.82 -12.81 9.80
N SER A 36 -6.97 -14.11 10.11
CA SER A 36 -7.42 -14.60 11.43
C SER A 36 -6.58 -14.13 12.63
N GLY A 37 -5.32 -13.74 12.37
CA GLY A 37 -4.40 -13.20 13.39
C GLY A 37 -4.12 -11.70 13.27
N TRP A 38 -4.79 -10.99 12.36
CA TRP A 38 -4.52 -9.57 12.10
C TRP A 38 -5.30 -8.68 13.07
N GLU A 39 -4.76 -7.52 13.38
CA GLU A 39 -5.45 -6.51 14.17
C GLU A 39 -6.38 -5.67 13.28
N ASN A 40 -7.59 -5.39 13.76
CA ASN A 40 -8.45 -4.40 13.10
C ASN A 40 -7.78 -3.02 13.14
N LEU A 41 -7.71 -2.36 11.98
CA LEU A 41 -7.11 -1.03 11.87
C LEU A 41 -7.82 0.00 12.76
N PHE A 42 -9.16 -0.02 12.73
CA PHE A 42 -10.02 0.83 13.54
C PHE A 42 -10.78 0.01 14.57
N ALA A 43 -10.87 0.54 15.79
CA ALA A 43 -11.76 0.03 16.81
C ALA A 43 -13.22 0.23 16.36
N PRO A 44 -14.15 -0.65 16.74
CA PRO A 44 -15.56 -0.53 16.33
C PRO A 44 -16.23 0.79 16.74
N ASP A 45 -15.72 1.45 17.77
CA ASP A 45 -16.18 2.76 18.27
C ASP A 45 -15.34 3.93 17.75
N LEU A 46 -14.41 3.68 16.83
CA LEU A 46 -13.46 4.65 16.27
C LEU A 46 -12.60 5.35 17.33
N SER A 47 -12.48 4.81 18.55
CA SER A 47 -11.71 5.43 19.64
C SER A 47 -10.21 5.55 19.35
N ASN A 48 -9.69 4.77 18.40
CA ASN A 48 -8.29 4.79 17.97
C ASN A 48 -8.05 5.62 16.70
N THR A 49 -8.98 6.50 16.32
CA THR A 49 -8.88 7.35 15.12
C THR A 49 -8.87 8.85 15.42
N GLU A 50 -8.42 9.63 14.45
CA GLU A 50 -8.56 11.09 14.41
C GLU A 50 -9.36 11.47 13.16
N ALA A 51 -10.52 12.09 13.36
CA ALA A 51 -11.41 12.61 12.32
C ALA A 51 -12.30 13.70 12.93
N PRO A 52 -12.89 14.60 12.12
CA PRO A 52 -13.93 15.49 12.61
C PRO A 52 -15.13 14.71 13.16
N GLU A 53 -15.71 15.19 14.26
CA GLU A 53 -16.84 14.52 14.91
C GLU A 53 -18.07 14.45 13.99
N GLY A 54 -18.68 13.28 13.90
CA GLY A 54 -19.96 13.07 13.22
C GLY A 54 -19.90 12.80 11.71
N ILE A 55 -18.71 12.81 11.10
CA ILE A 55 -18.56 12.53 9.66
C ILE A 55 -18.43 11.04 9.38
N TRP A 56 -17.59 10.35 10.17
CA TRP A 56 -17.35 8.92 10.03
C TRP A 56 -18.20 8.14 11.01
N THR A 57 -18.90 7.13 10.50
CA THR A 57 -19.73 6.23 11.30
C THR A 57 -19.47 4.78 10.94
N VAL A 58 -19.68 3.90 11.92
CA VAL A 58 -19.69 2.44 11.73
C VAL A 58 -21.10 1.96 12.02
N GLU A 59 -21.79 1.46 11.00
CA GLU A 59 -23.13 0.87 11.11
C GLU A 59 -23.10 -0.55 10.55
N ASP A 60 -23.57 -1.53 11.32
CA ASP A 60 -23.55 -2.96 10.96
C ASP A 60 -22.17 -3.47 10.49
N GLY A 61 -21.09 -2.92 11.07
CA GLY A 61 -19.70 -3.26 10.73
C GLY A 61 -19.16 -2.57 9.47
N VAL A 62 -19.92 -1.67 8.85
CA VAL A 62 -19.53 -0.91 7.66
C VAL A 62 -19.14 0.50 8.04
N LEU A 63 -17.92 0.89 7.70
CA LEU A 63 -17.43 2.26 7.83
C LEU A 63 -17.91 3.12 6.65
N THR A 64 -18.44 4.31 6.91
CA THR A 64 -18.84 5.27 5.88
C THR A 64 -18.55 6.71 6.30
N ALA A 65 -18.39 7.61 5.33
CA ALA A 65 -18.27 9.05 5.52
C ALA A 65 -19.46 9.78 4.89
N SER A 66 -19.94 10.85 5.53
CA SER A 66 -20.98 11.73 4.98
C SER A 66 -20.43 12.95 4.22
N GLU A 67 -19.16 13.27 4.43
CA GLU A 67 -18.47 14.46 3.91
C GLU A 67 -17.05 14.10 3.47
N ASP A 68 -16.42 14.98 2.69
CA ASP A 68 -15.06 14.80 2.16
C ASP A 68 -14.00 15.20 3.19
N GLU A 69 -13.90 14.41 4.26
CA GLU A 69 -12.95 14.58 5.34
C GLU A 69 -12.28 13.24 5.65
N ALA A 70 -10.95 13.22 5.74
CA ALA A 70 -10.19 11.99 5.99
C ALA A 70 -10.33 11.49 7.44
N ILE A 71 -10.23 10.17 7.62
CA ILE A 71 -10.07 9.51 8.93
C ILE A 71 -8.67 8.94 9.05
N TRP A 72 -8.02 9.21 10.17
CA TRP A 72 -6.62 8.84 10.41
C TRP A 72 -6.51 7.86 11.57
N THR A 73 -5.52 6.97 11.52
CA THR A 73 -5.11 6.19 12.71
C THR A 73 -4.38 7.10 13.70
N LYS A 74 -4.59 6.91 15.01
CA LYS A 74 -3.80 7.61 16.04
C LYS A 74 -2.33 7.17 16.12
N LYS A 75 -2.02 5.97 15.64
CA LYS A 75 -0.66 5.42 15.61
C LYS A 75 -0.11 5.41 14.20
N ASP A 76 1.20 5.62 14.09
CA ASP A 76 1.94 5.43 12.84
C ASP A 76 2.24 3.95 12.62
N TYR A 77 2.35 3.56 11.36
CA TYR A 77 2.73 2.20 10.95
C TYR A 77 3.95 2.23 10.04
N GLY A 78 4.92 1.35 10.30
CA GLY A 78 6.10 1.11 9.48
C GLY A 78 5.80 0.13 8.34
N ASP A 79 6.48 -1.00 8.29
CA ASP A 79 6.14 -2.06 7.34
C ASP A 79 4.84 -2.75 7.76
N PHE A 80 3.85 -2.81 6.86
CA PHE A 80 2.56 -3.43 7.12
C PHE A 80 1.96 -4.00 5.84
N ILE A 81 0.98 -4.89 6.02
CA ILE A 81 0.02 -5.25 4.98
C ILE A 81 -1.33 -4.77 5.47
N LEU A 82 -2.07 -4.10 4.60
CA LEU A 82 -3.44 -3.68 4.85
C LEU A 82 -4.36 -4.49 3.94
N ASP A 83 -5.33 -5.14 4.54
CA ASP A 83 -6.41 -5.85 3.86
C ASP A 83 -7.73 -5.19 4.24
N LEU A 84 -8.54 -4.85 3.23
CA LEU A 84 -9.83 -4.20 3.41
C LEU A 84 -10.76 -4.54 2.25
N GLU A 85 -12.05 -4.41 2.52
CA GLU A 85 -13.09 -4.41 1.49
C GLU A 85 -13.65 -2.99 1.34
N PHE A 86 -14.02 -2.60 0.12
CA PHE A 86 -14.73 -1.36 -0.15
C PHE A 86 -15.86 -1.59 -1.16
N LYS A 87 -16.84 -0.69 -1.14
CA LYS A 87 -17.97 -0.70 -2.08
C LYS A 87 -18.13 0.70 -2.66
N THR A 88 -18.25 0.78 -3.99
CA THR A 88 -18.45 2.05 -4.69
C THR A 88 -19.94 2.36 -4.87
N ALA A 89 -20.25 3.65 -4.91
CA ALA A 89 -21.44 4.20 -5.53
C ALA A 89 -21.08 4.69 -6.95
N PRO A 90 -22.08 5.01 -7.81
CA PRO A 90 -21.80 5.61 -9.11
C PRO A 90 -20.90 6.85 -8.96
N GLU A 91 -19.83 6.89 -9.75
CA GLU A 91 -18.84 7.97 -9.77
C GLU A 91 -18.03 8.17 -8.46
N THR A 92 -18.00 7.18 -7.55
CA THR A 92 -17.14 7.22 -6.36
C THR A 92 -15.71 7.62 -6.71
N ASN A 93 -15.16 8.51 -5.89
CA ASN A 93 -13.76 8.91 -5.85
C ASN A 93 -13.35 9.05 -4.38
N SER A 94 -12.39 8.25 -3.96
CA SER A 94 -11.88 8.14 -2.59
C SER A 94 -10.48 7.53 -2.65
N GLY A 95 -9.84 7.28 -1.52
CA GLY A 95 -8.51 6.69 -1.50
C GLY A 95 -8.10 6.17 -0.15
N VAL A 96 -7.10 5.29 -0.16
CA VAL A 96 -6.37 4.85 1.02
C VAL A 96 -5.10 5.67 1.14
N LEU A 97 -5.00 6.45 2.21
CA LEU A 97 -3.87 7.34 2.46
C LEU A 97 -2.85 6.61 3.34
N VAL A 98 -1.62 6.47 2.85
CA VAL A 98 -0.51 5.84 3.57
C VAL A 98 0.70 6.77 3.62
N ARG A 99 1.61 6.52 4.57
CA ARG A 99 2.85 7.30 4.75
C ARG A 99 2.59 8.80 4.95
N CYS A 100 1.50 9.15 5.63
CA CYS A 100 1.15 10.53 5.95
C CYS A 100 2.15 11.14 6.94
N SER A 101 2.80 12.25 6.59
CA SER A 101 3.67 12.99 7.51
C SER A 101 3.01 14.22 8.15
N ASP A 102 1.90 14.70 7.59
CA ASP A 102 1.10 15.81 8.14
C ASP A 102 -0.37 15.63 7.78
N THR A 103 -1.21 15.28 8.77
CA THR A 103 -2.65 15.04 8.55
C THR A 103 -3.45 16.32 8.27
N LYS A 104 -2.89 17.51 8.54
CA LYS A 104 -3.54 18.80 8.28
C LYS A 104 -3.27 19.34 6.88
N ASP A 105 -2.14 18.94 6.30
CA ASP A 105 -1.74 19.26 4.91
C ASP A 105 -1.43 17.97 4.16
N TRP A 106 -2.36 17.02 4.19
CA TRP A 106 -2.09 15.63 3.80
C TRP A 106 -1.89 15.43 2.30
N ILE A 107 -2.48 16.28 1.45
CA ILE A 107 -2.44 16.13 -0.02
C ILE A 107 -1.00 15.99 -0.55
N PRO A 108 -0.05 16.90 -0.23
CA PRO A 108 1.34 16.73 -0.64
C PRO A 108 2.16 15.82 0.27
N ASN A 109 1.63 15.42 1.42
CA ASN A 109 2.34 14.73 2.50
C ASN A 109 1.90 13.27 2.67
N THR A 110 1.26 12.67 1.67
CA THR A 110 0.78 11.29 1.66
C THR A 110 1.09 10.58 0.35
N ILE A 111 1.00 9.25 0.38
CA ILE A 111 0.82 8.43 -0.80
C ILE A 111 -0.62 7.93 -0.80
N GLU A 112 -1.33 8.10 -1.90
CA GLU A 112 -2.72 7.68 -2.04
C GLU A 112 -2.83 6.47 -2.97
N ILE A 113 -3.50 5.42 -2.51
CA ILE A 113 -3.97 4.31 -3.33
C ILE A 113 -5.42 4.60 -3.69
N GLN A 114 -5.66 4.81 -4.98
CA GLN A 114 -6.91 5.34 -5.49
C GLN A 114 -8.06 4.33 -5.37
N ILE A 115 -9.23 4.80 -4.94
CA ILE A 115 -10.51 4.08 -4.99
C ILE A 115 -11.46 4.87 -5.88
N ALA A 116 -11.73 4.35 -7.07
CA ALA A 116 -12.61 5.01 -8.05
C ALA A 116 -13.61 4.04 -8.67
N ASP A 117 -14.76 4.56 -9.07
CA ASP A 117 -15.70 3.85 -9.95
C ASP A 117 -15.24 3.94 -11.41
N ASP A 118 -14.32 3.06 -11.79
CA ASP A 118 -13.76 2.98 -13.16
C ASP A 118 -14.81 2.57 -14.21
N HIS A 119 -15.99 2.10 -13.79
CA HIS A 119 -17.10 1.81 -14.70
C HIS A 119 -17.89 3.06 -15.11
N SER A 120 -17.69 4.19 -14.42
CA SER A 120 -18.27 5.48 -14.81
C SER A 120 -17.56 6.06 -16.04
N GLU A 121 -18.27 6.85 -16.86
CA GLU A 121 -17.67 7.54 -18.01
C GLU A 121 -16.56 8.50 -17.57
N LYS A 122 -16.78 9.20 -16.44
CA LYS A 122 -15.87 10.19 -15.86
C LYS A 122 -14.52 9.57 -15.49
N TRP A 123 -14.51 8.51 -14.68
CA TRP A 123 -13.26 7.92 -14.17
C TRP A 123 -12.71 6.83 -15.09
N GLY A 124 -13.56 6.08 -15.79
CA GLY A 124 -13.14 5.09 -16.78
C GLY A 124 -12.36 5.68 -17.96
N SER A 125 -12.58 6.96 -18.26
CA SER A 125 -11.84 7.71 -19.29
C SER A 125 -10.67 8.56 -18.76
N ALA A 126 -10.47 8.60 -17.43
CA ALA A 126 -9.39 9.34 -16.79
C ALA A 126 -8.01 8.69 -17.07
N PRO A 127 -6.89 9.41 -16.81
CA PRO A 127 -5.55 8.81 -16.87
C PRO A 127 -5.45 7.56 -16.00
N LYS A 128 -4.67 6.56 -16.44
CA LYS A 128 -4.50 5.29 -15.71
C LYS A 128 -3.97 5.46 -14.29
N THR A 129 -3.21 6.51 -14.04
CA THR A 129 -2.70 6.86 -12.71
C THR A 129 -3.78 7.42 -11.78
N TRP A 130 -5.01 7.62 -12.25
CA TRP A 130 -6.14 8.18 -11.50
C TRP A 130 -7.28 7.17 -11.32
N GLN A 131 -7.09 5.95 -11.82
CA GLN A 131 -8.08 4.87 -11.80
C GLN A 131 -7.90 4.00 -10.56
N CYS A 132 -8.91 3.17 -10.28
CA CYS A 132 -8.95 2.33 -9.09
C CYS A 132 -7.69 1.43 -8.99
N GLY A 133 -7.09 1.41 -7.80
CA GLY A 133 -5.86 0.67 -7.50
C GLY A 133 -4.56 1.36 -7.94
N ALA A 134 -4.62 2.51 -8.60
CA ALA A 134 -3.42 3.28 -8.93
C ALA A 134 -2.79 3.91 -7.69
N VAL A 135 -1.47 4.11 -7.72
CA VAL A 135 -0.85 5.14 -6.87
C VAL A 135 -1.20 6.49 -7.49
N PHE A 136 -2.10 7.23 -6.86
CA PHE A 136 -2.77 8.36 -7.50
C PHE A 136 -1.76 9.38 -8.05
N GLY A 137 -1.81 9.64 -9.34
CA GLY A 137 -0.94 10.61 -10.03
C GLY A 137 0.49 10.13 -10.34
N HIS A 138 0.86 8.89 -10.01
CA HIS A 138 2.23 8.37 -10.13
C HIS A 138 2.29 7.10 -11.00
N LEU A 139 3.45 6.85 -11.64
CA LEU A 139 3.75 5.69 -12.52
C LEU A 139 4.82 4.79 -11.89
#